data_AF-A0A1D7VXE5-F1
#
_entry.id   AF-A0A1D7VXE5-F1
#
_cell.length_a   1.000
_cell.length_b   1.000
_cell.length_c   1.000
_cell.angle_alpha   90.00
_cell.angle_beta   90.00
_cell.angle_gamma   90.00
#
_symmetry.space_group_name_H-M   'P 1'
#
loop_
_entity.id
_entity.type
_entity.pdbx_description
1 polymer ?
#
loop_
_entity_poly.entity_id
_entity_poly.type
_entity_poly.pdbx_seq_one_letter_code
_entity_poly.pdbx_strand_id
1 'polypeptide(L)'
;MDAIATANAAGGDTLLLLPLCTYRLTRAHGSGPAGPVGLPPITSPITLVGMGSTVTRDPSAPAFRVLEVEGAANVPGTSGRLSMVGVTVSGGSAVPPYPGGGISNLGGTVSLVSSGVTGNTAVAGAGIYTDNGSVSLTTSSVSGNTATTRGGGIYVNSGGANLLASTVGGNAPDNCAPSGSVPGCT
;
A
#
# COMPACT_ATOMS: atom_id res chain seq x y z
N MET A 1 -15.46 7.26 -14.99
CA MET A 1 -13.98 7.37 -15.10
C MET A 1 -13.39 7.20 -13.72
N ASP A 2 -12.23 6.57 -13.62
CA ASP A 2 -11.55 6.28 -12.36
C ASP A 2 -10.81 7.54 -11.87
N ALA A 3 -11.10 8.01 -10.65
CA ALA A 3 -10.57 9.27 -10.13
C ALA A 3 -9.03 9.29 -10.08
N ILE A 4 -8.41 8.13 -9.78
CA ILE A 4 -6.95 8.01 -9.77
C ILE A 4 -6.39 8.08 -11.19
N ALA A 5 -7.04 7.47 -12.18
CA ALA A 5 -6.59 7.55 -13.56
C ALA A 5 -6.67 9.00 -14.09
N THR A 6 -7.72 9.72 -13.72
CA THR A 6 -7.86 11.15 -14.04
C THR A 6 -6.77 11.98 -13.35
N ALA A 7 -6.50 11.74 -12.06
CA ALA A 7 -5.42 12.40 -11.33
C ALA A 7 -4.04 12.14 -11.97
N ASN A 8 -3.75 10.89 -12.34
CA ASN A 8 -2.53 10.52 -13.03
C ASN A 8 -2.36 11.25 -14.36
N ALA A 9 -3.42 11.34 -15.17
CA ALA A 9 -3.37 12.06 -16.45
C ALA A 9 -3.18 13.57 -16.27
N ALA A 10 -3.61 14.13 -15.14
CA ALA A 10 -3.41 15.54 -14.79
C ALA A 10 -2.02 15.83 -14.18
N GLY A 11 -1.20 14.80 -13.92
CA GLY A 11 0.10 14.94 -13.27
C GLY A 11 0.04 14.97 -11.73
N GLY A 12 -1.10 14.61 -11.15
CA GLY A 12 -1.32 14.50 -9.72
C GLY A 12 -2.62 15.18 -9.26
N ASP A 13 -3.12 14.79 -8.08
CA ASP A 13 -4.32 15.41 -7.49
C ASP A 13 -4.46 15.10 -5.98
N THR A 14 -5.38 15.81 -5.32
CA THR A 14 -5.90 15.47 -3.99
C THR A 14 -7.33 14.96 -4.09
N LEU A 15 -7.54 13.69 -3.79
CA LEU A 15 -8.83 13.03 -3.79
C LEU A 15 -9.40 13.00 -2.39
N LEU A 16 -10.53 13.69 -2.20
CA LEU A 16 -11.27 13.70 -0.94
C LEU A 16 -12.24 12.50 -0.92
N LEU A 17 -12.11 11.66 0.10
CA LEU A 17 -13.07 10.61 0.38
C LEU A 17 -14.11 11.15 1.37
N LEU A 18 -15.35 10.72 1.19
CA LEU A 18 -16.41 10.98 2.15
C LEU A 18 -15.98 10.39 3.51
N PRO A 19 -16.14 11.13 4.62
CA PRO A 19 -15.63 10.69 5.92
C PRO A 19 -16.29 9.39 6.39
N LEU A 20 -15.52 8.54 7.07
CA LEU A 20 -15.98 7.30 7.70
C LEU A 20 -16.65 6.30 6.73
N CYS A 21 -16.40 6.43 5.43
CA CYS A 21 -17.00 5.58 4.41
C CYS A 21 -16.09 4.41 4.05
N THR A 22 -16.71 3.30 3.64
CA THR A 22 -15.99 2.13 3.11
C THR A 22 -16.13 2.07 1.59
N TYR A 23 -15.00 2.19 0.90
CA TYR A 23 -14.85 2.08 -0.54
C TYR A 23 -14.42 0.65 -0.87
N ARG A 24 -15.38 -0.14 -1.36
CA ARG A 24 -15.20 -1.57 -1.59
C ARG A 24 -14.88 -1.85 -3.06
N LEU A 25 -13.72 -2.46 -3.31
CA LEU A 25 -13.25 -2.86 -4.62
C LEU A 25 -13.74 -4.28 -4.92
N THR A 26 -14.58 -4.42 -5.94
CA THR A 26 -15.19 -5.70 -6.33
C THR A 26 -14.47 -6.39 -7.49
N ARG A 27 -13.53 -5.71 -8.14
CA ARG A 27 -12.71 -6.23 -9.23
C ARG A 27 -11.35 -5.54 -9.25
N ALA A 28 -10.37 -6.18 -9.88
CA ALA A 28 -9.12 -5.55 -10.23
C ALA A 28 -9.35 -4.47 -11.31
N HIS A 29 -8.61 -3.38 -11.23
CA HIS A 29 -8.47 -2.41 -12.31
C HIS A 29 -7.68 -3.01 -13.49
N GLY A 30 -6.59 -3.71 -13.19
CA GLY A 30 -5.73 -4.34 -14.17
C GLY A 30 -4.67 -5.23 -13.50
N SER A 31 -3.65 -5.61 -14.27
CA SER A 31 -2.52 -6.40 -13.79
C SER A 31 -1.21 -5.69 -14.13
N GLY A 32 -0.36 -5.48 -13.14
CA GLY A 32 1.01 -4.96 -13.29
C GLY A 32 2.06 -6.07 -13.19
N PRO A 33 3.36 -5.72 -13.24
CA PRO A 33 4.48 -6.68 -13.12
C PRO A 33 4.42 -7.50 -11.84
N ALA A 34 3.89 -6.90 -10.77
CA ALA A 34 3.76 -7.56 -9.50
C ALA A 34 2.39 -8.24 -9.31
N GLY A 35 1.48 -8.25 -10.27
CA GLY A 35 0.19 -8.98 -10.23
C GLY A 35 -1.07 -8.10 -10.33
N PRO A 36 -2.27 -8.65 -10.11
CA PRO A 36 -3.52 -7.89 -10.16
C PRO A 36 -3.59 -6.77 -9.10
N VAL A 37 -4.14 -5.61 -9.50
CA VAL A 37 -4.30 -4.41 -8.65
C VAL A 37 -5.71 -3.85 -8.71
N GLY A 38 -6.26 -3.48 -7.56
CA GLY A 38 -7.63 -3.01 -7.39
C GLY A 38 -7.89 -1.60 -7.93
N LEU A 39 -6.91 -0.70 -7.76
CA LEU A 39 -6.94 0.67 -8.23
C LEU A 39 -5.90 0.88 -9.35
N PRO A 40 -6.03 1.91 -10.20
CA PRO A 40 -4.98 2.23 -11.16
C PRO A 40 -3.65 2.47 -10.44
N PRO A 41 -2.51 1.97 -10.95
CA PRO A 41 -1.20 2.26 -10.38
C PRO A 41 -0.95 3.77 -10.25
N ILE A 42 -0.38 4.19 -9.13
CA ILE A 42 -0.06 5.59 -8.83
C ILE A 42 1.25 5.96 -9.54
N THR A 43 1.17 6.71 -10.64
CA THR A 43 2.33 7.10 -11.47
C THR A 43 2.69 8.59 -11.34
N SER A 44 1.88 9.33 -10.57
CA SER A 44 2.05 10.75 -10.27
C SER A 44 1.77 11.02 -8.78
N PRO A 45 1.98 12.25 -8.27
CA PRO A 45 1.62 12.61 -6.91
C PRO A 45 0.11 12.58 -6.65
N ILE A 46 -0.36 11.61 -5.87
CA ILE A 46 -1.77 11.47 -5.45
C ILE A 46 -1.86 11.54 -3.94
N THR A 47 -2.74 12.44 -3.46
CA THR A 47 -3.10 12.53 -2.04
C THR A 47 -4.51 12.02 -1.82
N LEU A 48 -4.71 11.07 -0.90
CA LEU A 48 -6.01 10.59 -0.45
C LEU A 48 -6.30 11.13 0.94
N VAL A 49 -7.41 11.85 1.10
CA VAL A 49 -7.85 12.39 2.40
C VAL A 49 -9.14 11.71 2.80
N GLY A 50 -9.09 10.87 3.85
CA GLY A 50 -10.20 9.99 4.21
C GLY A 50 -10.89 10.26 5.53
N MET A 51 -10.28 10.94 6.49
CA MET A 51 -10.84 11.15 7.84
C MET A 51 -11.51 9.89 8.44
N GLY A 52 -10.78 8.76 8.44
CA GLY A 52 -11.24 7.46 8.95
C GLY A 52 -11.86 6.54 7.91
N SER A 53 -11.88 6.93 6.63
CA SER A 53 -12.40 6.09 5.55
C SER A 53 -11.51 4.91 5.21
N THR A 54 -12.14 3.84 4.74
CA THR A 54 -11.47 2.58 4.41
C THR A 54 -11.59 2.29 2.92
N VAL A 55 -10.47 1.96 2.28
CA VAL A 55 -10.43 1.37 0.94
C VAL A 55 -10.12 -0.12 1.10
N THR A 56 -11.06 -0.98 0.71
CA THR A 56 -10.97 -2.41 0.96
C THR A 56 -11.26 -3.25 -0.26
N ARG A 57 -10.58 -4.38 -0.39
CA ARG A 57 -11.04 -5.45 -1.29
C ARG A 57 -12.32 -6.08 -0.76
N ASP A 58 -13.26 -6.40 -1.64
CA ASP A 58 -14.39 -7.27 -1.32
C ASP A 58 -13.90 -8.72 -1.12
N PRO A 59 -14.24 -9.41 -0.02
CA PRO A 59 -13.84 -10.80 0.20
C PRO A 59 -14.29 -11.78 -0.90
N SER A 60 -15.41 -11.50 -1.57
CA SER A 60 -15.95 -12.32 -2.67
C SER A 60 -15.31 -12.01 -4.03
N ALA A 61 -14.56 -10.92 -4.13
CA ALA A 61 -13.84 -10.61 -5.36
C ALA A 61 -12.67 -11.59 -5.57
N PRO A 62 -12.14 -11.69 -6.80
CA PRO A 62 -10.85 -12.31 -7.04
C PRO A 62 -9.73 -11.66 -6.21
N ALA A 63 -8.62 -12.37 -6.03
CA ALA A 63 -7.46 -11.83 -5.33
C ALA A 63 -6.79 -10.73 -6.15
N PHE A 64 -6.56 -9.57 -5.51
CA PHE A 64 -5.74 -8.47 -6.00
C PHE A 64 -5.27 -7.62 -4.83
N ARG A 65 -4.16 -6.90 -5.02
CA ARG A 65 -3.72 -5.89 -4.04
C ARG A 65 -4.61 -4.65 -4.10
N VAL A 66 -4.61 -3.83 -3.06
CA VAL A 66 -5.41 -2.59 -3.08
C VAL A 66 -4.72 -1.49 -3.90
N LEU A 67 -3.45 -1.20 -3.60
CA LEU A 67 -2.71 -0.07 -4.17
C LEU A 67 -1.34 -0.49 -4.69
N GLU A 68 -0.91 0.17 -5.77
CA GLU A 68 0.43 0.06 -6.34
C GLU A 68 0.97 1.46 -6.63
N VAL A 69 2.23 1.71 -6.29
CA VAL A 69 2.91 2.99 -6.51
C VAL A 69 4.12 2.75 -7.38
N GLU A 70 4.17 3.47 -8.50
CA GLU A 70 5.10 3.24 -9.60
C GLU A 70 6.00 4.46 -9.79
N GLY A 71 7.25 4.37 -9.33
CA GLY A 71 8.27 5.40 -9.54
C GLY A 71 9.18 5.11 -10.73
N ALA A 72 10.02 6.10 -11.05
CA ALA A 72 10.89 6.08 -12.23
C ALA A 72 11.84 4.87 -12.32
N ALA A 73 12.18 4.26 -11.17
CA ALA A 73 13.02 3.06 -11.12
C ALA A 73 12.31 1.80 -11.64
N ASN A 74 10.97 1.75 -11.59
CA ASN A 74 10.19 0.64 -12.15
C ASN A 74 9.57 1.01 -13.50
N VAL A 75 9.02 2.21 -13.64
CA VAL A 75 8.42 2.72 -14.88
C VAL A 75 9.08 4.04 -15.26
N PRO A 76 9.97 4.08 -16.28
CA PRO A 76 10.64 5.31 -16.69
C PRO A 76 9.66 6.45 -17.01
N GLY A 77 9.94 7.65 -16.48
CA GLY A 77 9.11 8.84 -16.68
C GLY A 77 7.98 9.04 -15.68
N THR A 78 7.77 8.11 -14.73
CA THR A 78 6.78 8.28 -13.65
C THR A 78 7.37 8.93 -12.40
N SER A 79 6.49 9.54 -11.60
CA SER A 79 6.80 10.10 -10.27
C SER A 79 5.74 9.65 -9.28
N GLY A 80 5.56 8.33 -9.16
CA GLY A 80 4.59 7.73 -8.26
C GLY A 80 4.81 8.16 -6.81
N ARG A 81 3.87 8.93 -6.27
CA ARG A 81 3.86 9.33 -4.87
C ARG A 81 2.45 9.21 -4.32
N LEU A 82 2.28 8.35 -3.33
CA LEU A 82 1.03 8.21 -2.59
C LEU A 82 1.16 8.90 -1.23
N SER A 83 0.26 9.83 -0.95
CA SER A 83 0.09 10.43 0.38
C SER A 83 -1.30 10.05 0.90
N MET A 84 -1.40 9.44 2.08
CA MET A 84 -2.68 9.11 2.70
C MET A 84 -2.82 9.83 4.04
N VAL A 85 -3.96 10.48 4.25
CA VAL A 85 -4.30 11.19 5.48
C VAL A 85 -5.63 10.67 6.02
N GLY A 86 -5.58 9.94 7.13
CA GLY A 86 -6.79 9.36 7.71
C GLY A 86 -7.44 8.30 6.83
N VAL A 87 -6.66 7.45 6.13
CA VAL A 87 -7.19 6.39 5.26
C VAL A 87 -6.73 5.03 5.78
N THR A 88 -7.63 4.05 5.77
CA THR A 88 -7.29 2.65 6.04
C THR A 88 -7.31 1.85 4.74
N VAL A 89 -6.27 1.03 4.51
CA VAL A 89 -6.19 0.06 3.42
C VAL A 89 -6.35 -1.34 3.96
N SER A 90 -7.31 -2.11 3.45
CA SER A 90 -7.60 -3.45 4.00
C SER A 90 -8.05 -4.51 3.01
N GLY A 91 -7.95 -5.78 3.44
CA GLY A 91 -8.48 -6.95 2.73
C GLY A 91 -7.78 -7.29 1.42
N GLY A 92 -6.74 -6.54 1.06
CA GLY A 92 -5.94 -6.79 -0.13
C GLY A 92 -5.31 -8.17 -0.10
N SER A 93 -5.20 -8.81 -1.26
CA SER A 93 -4.71 -10.18 -1.38
C SER A 93 -3.86 -10.36 -2.63
N ALA A 94 -2.55 -10.53 -2.44
CA ALA A 94 -1.61 -10.86 -3.51
C ALA A 94 -1.24 -12.35 -3.42
N VAL A 95 -1.78 -13.16 -4.33
CA VAL A 95 -1.50 -14.61 -4.36
C VAL A 95 -0.12 -14.90 -4.95
N PRO A 96 0.51 -16.06 -4.64
CA PRO A 96 1.82 -16.40 -5.18
C PRO A 96 1.93 -16.24 -6.71
N PRO A 97 3.04 -15.66 -7.21
CA PRO A 97 4.28 -15.29 -6.52
C PRO A 97 4.32 -13.85 -5.96
N TYR A 98 3.18 -13.16 -5.88
CA TYR A 98 3.14 -11.71 -5.79
C TYR A 98 3.26 -11.15 -4.37
N PRO A 99 4.07 -10.08 -4.15
CA PRO A 99 4.14 -9.37 -2.87
C PRO A 99 3.10 -8.23 -2.79
N GLY A 100 3.02 -7.57 -1.63
CA GLY A 100 2.30 -6.30 -1.47
C GLY A 100 0.78 -6.45 -1.52
N GLY A 101 0.18 -7.02 -0.48
CA GLY A 101 -1.27 -7.25 -0.42
C GLY A 101 -2.06 -5.97 -0.27
N GLY A 102 -1.69 -5.12 0.68
CA GLY A 102 -2.26 -3.79 0.84
C GLY A 102 -1.68 -2.82 -0.17
N ILE A 103 -0.39 -2.52 0.00
CA ILE A 103 0.36 -1.53 -0.79
C ILE A 103 1.63 -2.18 -1.35
N SER A 104 1.82 -2.07 -2.66
CA SER A 104 3.09 -2.39 -3.34
C SER A 104 3.76 -1.10 -3.81
N ASN A 105 4.95 -0.78 -3.29
CA ASN A 105 5.71 0.41 -3.65
C ASN A 105 6.94 0.01 -4.49
N LEU A 106 6.89 0.29 -5.79
CA LEU A 106 7.90 -0.09 -6.78
C LEU A 106 8.61 1.17 -7.30
N GLY A 107 9.73 1.52 -6.67
CA GLY A 107 10.50 2.73 -7.00
C GLY A 107 9.85 4.06 -6.59
N GLY A 108 8.66 4.02 -5.97
CA GLY A 108 7.87 5.18 -5.61
C GLY A 108 8.05 5.67 -4.17
N THR A 109 7.21 6.63 -3.77
CA THR A 109 7.16 7.16 -2.40
C THR A 109 5.77 6.97 -1.80
N VAL A 110 5.70 6.39 -0.60
CA VAL A 110 4.47 6.24 0.18
C VAL A 110 4.59 7.00 1.50
N SER A 111 3.65 7.89 1.78
CA SER A 111 3.55 8.61 3.05
C SER A 111 2.18 8.37 3.66
N LEU A 112 2.17 7.82 4.89
CA LEU A 112 0.97 7.52 5.65
C LEU A 112 0.93 8.44 6.87
N VAL A 113 -0.14 9.21 7.00
CA VAL A 113 -0.38 10.11 8.15
C VAL A 113 -1.71 9.73 8.78
N SER A 114 -1.69 9.37 10.07
CA SER A 114 -2.89 8.94 10.80
C SER A 114 -3.70 7.89 10.04
N SER A 115 -3.00 6.97 9.37
CA SER A 115 -3.57 6.01 8.41
C SER A 115 -3.30 4.57 8.87
N GLY A 116 -4.03 3.62 8.30
CA GLY A 116 -3.95 2.20 8.67
C GLY A 116 -3.71 1.29 7.47
N VAL A 117 -2.96 0.21 7.68
CA VAL A 117 -2.84 -0.89 6.70
C VAL A 117 -3.08 -2.21 7.43
N THR A 118 -4.22 -2.87 7.17
CA THR A 118 -4.67 -3.99 8.01
C THR A 118 -5.40 -5.11 7.28
N GLY A 119 -5.27 -6.35 7.77
CA GLY A 119 -6.02 -7.48 7.25
C GLY A 119 -5.66 -7.84 5.81
N ASN A 120 -4.44 -7.52 5.36
CA ASN A 120 -3.97 -7.80 4.01
C ASN A 120 -3.16 -9.10 3.98
N THR A 121 -3.18 -9.79 2.84
CA THR A 121 -2.45 -11.05 2.62
C THR A 121 -1.54 -10.98 1.40
N ALA A 122 -0.34 -11.54 1.46
CA ALA A 122 0.58 -11.62 0.32
C ALA A 122 1.60 -12.76 0.46
N VAL A 123 2.45 -12.96 -0.55
CA VAL A 123 3.66 -13.80 -0.37
C VAL A 123 4.66 -13.14 0.58
N ALA A 124 4.90 -11.84 0.40
CA ALA A 124 5.78 -11.02 1.22
C ALA A 124 5.27 -9.58 1.28
N GLY A 125 5.55 -8.87 2.38
CA GLY A 125 5.09 -7.49 2.56
C GLY A 125 3.57 -7.39 2.50
N ALA A 126 2.87 -8.20 3.30
CA ALA A 126 1.42 -8.34 3.15
C ALA A 126 0.68 -7.03 3.41
N GLY A 127 1.08 -6.28 4.43
CA GLY A 127 0.66 -4.88 4.58
C GLY A 127 1.29 -4.01 3.50
N ILE A 128 2.61 -3.82 3.60
CA ILE A 128 3.38 -2.95 2.70
C ILE A 128 4.60 -3.71 2.18
N TYR A 129 4.75 -3.75 0.86
CA TYR A 129 5.98 -4.16 0.19
C TYR A 129 6.65 -2.93 -0.40
N THR A 130 7.96 -2.78 -0.25
CA THR A 130 8.74 -1.73 -0.91
C THR A 130 9.99 -2.28 -1.57
N ASP A 131 10.22 -1.85 -2.81
CA ASP A 131 11.40 -2.18 -3.60
C ASP A 131 11.88 -0.94 -4.36
N ASN A 132 13.11 -0.51 -4.11
CA ASN A 132 13.73 0.72 -4.57
C ASN A 132 12.92 1.99 -4.24
N GLY A 133 11.96 1.89 -3.33
CA GLY A 133 11.05 2.95 -2.93
C GLY A 133 11.26 3.38 -1.48
N SER A 134 10.58 4.46 -1.10
CA SER A 134 10.57 4.97 0.27
C SER A 134 9.18 4.91 0.90
N VAL A 135 9.11 4.53 2.17
CA VAL A 135 7.89 4.47 2.95
C VAL A 135 8.07 5.29 4.23
N SER A 136 7.11 6.16 4.55
CA SER A 136 7.11 6.93 5.79
C SER A 136 5.76 6.83 6.48
N LEU A 137 5.76 6.42 7.75
CA LEU A 137 4.58 6.34 8.58
C LEU A 137 4.69 7.38 9.70
N THR A 138 3.69 8.24 9.81
CA THR A 138 3.53 9.19 10.91
C THR A 138 2.18 8.94 11.58
N THR A 139 2.20 8.72 12.90
CA THR A 139 1.00 8.43 13.70
C THR A 139 0.08 7.35 13.10
N SER A 140 0.68 6.36 12.42
CA SER A 140 -0.03 5.36 11.60
C SER A 140 0.18 3.95 12.15
N SER A 141 -0.61 2.99 11.66
CA SER A 141 -0.50 1.59 12.07
C SER A 141 -0.46 0.61 10.90
N VAL A 142 0.33 -0.45 11.04
CA VAL A 142 0.36 -1.61 10.14
C VAL A 142 0.17 -2.87 10.99
N SER A 143 -1.01 -3.48 10.92
CA SER A 143 -1.38 -4.54 11.86
C SER A 143 -2.32 -5.60 11.29
N GLY A 144 -2.22 -6.83 11.79
CA GLY A 144 -3.10 -7.92 11.38
C GLY A 144 -2.92 -8.33 9.92
N ASN A 145 -1.73 -8.12 9.35
CA ASN A 145 -1.40 -8.53 7.99
C ASN A 145 -0.68 -9.89 8.01
N THR A 146 -0.86 -10.70 6.97
CA THR A 146 -0.32 -12.07 6.91
C THR A 146 0.39 -12.33 5.59
N ALA A 147 1.70 -12.50 5.66
CA ALA A 147 2.53 -12.96 4.56
C ALA A 147 2.77 -14.47 4.62
N THR A 148 2.97 -15.11 3.47
CA THR A 148 3.37 -16.52 3.43
C THR A 148 4.83 -16.72 3.86
N THR A 149 5.72 -15.78 3.53
CA THR A 149 7.17 -15.97 3.68
C THR A 149 7.82 -15.04 4.69
N ARG A 150 7.62 -13.71 4.57
CA ARG A 150 8.27 -12.69 5.41
C ARG A 150 7.66 -11.31 5.19
N GLY A 151 7.86 -10.42 6.15
CA GLY A 151 7.29 -9.09 6.16
C GLY A 151 5.77 -9.18 6.22
N GLY A 152 5.24 -9.73 7.31
CA GLY A 152 3.80 -9.72 7.52
C GLY A 152 3.26 -8.30 7.46
N GLY A 153 3.86 -7.41 8.23
CA GLY A 153 3.57 -5.98 8.20
C GLY A 153 4.25 -5.30 7.01
N ILE A 154 5.57 -5.12 7.10
CA ILE A 154 6.37 -4.40 6.10
C ILE A 154 7.51 -5.30 5.60
N TYR A 155 7.65 -5.43 4.28
CA TYR A 155 8.85 -6.01 3.67
C TYR A 155 9.61 -4.96 2.88
N VAL A 156 10.88 -4.74 3.24
CA VAL A 156 11.81 -3.86 2.52
C VAL A 156 12.75 -4.74 1.69
N ASN A 157 12.46 -4.89 0.40
CA ASN A 157 13.36 -5.58 -0.53
C ASN A 157 14.60 -4.73 -0.81
N SER A 158 14.38 -3.45 -1.06
CA SER A 158 15.40 -2.41 -1.19
C SER A 158 14.77 -1.03 -0.98
N GLY A 159 15.58 0.01 -0.78
CA GLY A 159 15.09 1.33 -0.35
C GLY A 159 14.98 1.41 1.17
N GLY A 160 13.88 1.94 1.72
CA GLY A 160 13.73 2.05 3.16
C GLY A 160 12.33 2.42 3.67
N ALA A 161 12.10 2.18 4.96
CA ALA A 161 10.88 2.58 5.66
C ALA A 161 11.21 3.24 6.99
N ASN A 162 10.51 4.33 7.32
CA ASN A 162 10.68 5.09 8.55
C ASN A 162 9.37 5.17 9.34
N LEU A 163 9.47 5.03 10.66
CA LEU A 163 8.35 5.10 11.59
C LEU A 163 8.52 6.31 12.52
N LEU A 164 7.51 7.18 12.56
CA LEU A 164 7.41 8.29 13.51
C LEU A 164 6.11 8.16 14.29
N ALA A 165 6.21 7.91 15.60
CA ALA A 165 5.05 7.69 16.48
C ALA A 165 4.04 6.67 15.89
N SER A 166 4.54 5.68 15.16
CA SER A 166 3.76 4.71 14.41
C SER A 166 4.03 3.30 14.91
N THR A 167 3.08 2.39 14.72
CA THR A 167 3.19 1.00 15.20
C THR A 167 3.11 0.02 14.05
N VAL A 168 3.96 -1.01 14.08
CA VAL A 168 3.87 -2.18 13.21
C VAL A 168 3.80 -3.40 14.12
N GLY A 169 2.63 -4.02 14.24
CA GLY A 169 2.37 -5.02 15.28
C GLY A 169 1.27 -6.00 14.95
N GLY A 170 1.36 -7.22 15.49
CA GLY A 170 0.36 -8.26 15.27
C GLY A 170 0.28 -8.74 13.82
N ASN A 171 1.41 -8.75 13.11
CA ASN A 171 1.51 -9.29 11.76
C ASN A 171 2.23 -10.65 11.76
N ALA A 172 1.99 -11.46 10.73
CA ALA A 172 2.56 -12.79 10.58
C ALA A 172 3.27 -12.93 9.21
N PRO A 173 4.41 -13.63 9.11
CA PRO A 173 5.12 -14.31 10.19
C PRO A 173 5.92 -13.37 11.11
N ASP A 174 6.13 -12.12 10.67
CA ASP A 174 6.88 -11.09 11.39
C ASP A 174 6.27 -9.69 11.13
N ASN A 175 6.63 -8.71 11.95
CA ASN A 175 6.18 -7.33 11.78
C ASN A 175 6.94 -6.63 10.64
N CYS A 176 8.26 -6.82 10.58
CA CYS A 176 9.07 -6.30 9.50
C CYS A 176 10.15 -7.29 9.06
N ALA A 177 10.44 -7.30 7.77
CA ALA A 177 11.55 -8.05 7.22
C ALA A 177 12.26 -7.29 6.09
N PRO A 178 13.58 -7.50 5.91
CA PRO A 178 14.46 -8.26 6.78
C PRO A 178 14.60 -7.61 8.16
N SER A 179 15.02 -8.39 9.17
CA SER A 179 15.18 -7.87 10.54
C SER A 179 16.13 -6.66 10.56
N GLY A 180 15.75 -5.59 11.26
CA GLY A 180 16.51 -4.34 11.32
C GLY A 180 16.36 -3.39 10.12
N SER A 181 15.62 -3.78 9.06
CA SER A 181 15.40 -2.91 7.90
C SER A 181 14.49 -1.71 8.16
N VAL A 182 13.65 -1.79 9.20
CA VAL A 182 12.72 -0.74 9.60
C VAL A 182 13.04 -0.36 11.06
N PRO A 183 13.70 0.78 11.30
CA PRO A 183 14.01 1.24 12.65
C PRO A 183 12.76 1.39 13.51
N GLY A 184 12.79 0.82 14.72
CA GLY A 184 11.65 0.85 15.65
C GLY A 184 10.54 -0.16 15.35
N CYS A 185 10.72 -1.03 14.35
CA CYS A 185 9.82 -2.17 14.14
C CYS A 185 10.26 -3.37 14.98
N THR A 186 9.40 -3.83 15.87
CA THR A 186 9.62 -4.95 16.79
C THR A 186 8.59 -6.03 16.60
#